data_AF-A0A524FCP1-F1
#
_entry.id   AF-A0A524FCP1-F1
#
_cell.length_a   1.000
_cell.length_b   1.000
_cell.length_c   1.000
_cell.angle_alpha   90.00
_cell.angle_beta   90.00
_cell.angle_gamma   90.00
#
_symmetry.space_group_name_H-M   'P 1'
#
loop_
_entity.id
_entity.type
_entity.pdbx_description
1 polymer ?
#
loop_
_entity_poly.entity_id
_entity_poly.type
_entity_poly.pdbx_seq_one_letter_code
_entity_poly.pdbx_strand_id
1 'polypeptide(L)'
;MDNEKKLDDAMKSYEKVRESLTGLYEIININLSNKDFFYKVAIDNLKALNENIIDILKQSNTPREVRMRLRKLHNDEIDAEKHFPL
;
A
#
# COMPACT_ATOMS: atom_id res chain seq x y z
N MET A 1 -2.01 -25.61 1.89
CA MET A 1 -3.38 -25.17 2.24
C MET A 1 -3.35 -24.12 3.36
N ASP A 2 -2.76 -24.40 4.53
CA ASP A 2 -2.76 -23.42 5.64
C ASP A 2 -1.91 -22.15 5.42
N ASN A 3 -0.75 -22.27 4.79
CA ASN A 3 0.11 -21.09 4.51
C ASN A 3 -0.48 -20.16 3.44
N GLU A 4 -1.20 -20.72 2.47
CA GLU A 4 -1.84 -19.94 1.41
C GLU A 4 -3.00 -19.12 1.97
N LYS A 5 -3.85 -19.73 2.81
CA LYS A 5 -4.92 -19.02 3.51
C LYS A 5 -4.38 -17.92 4.43
N LYS A 6 -3.29 -18.19 5.16
CA LYS A 6 -2.62 -17.19 6.00
C LYS A 6 -2.11 -16.01 5.17
N LEU A 7 -1.50 -16.26 4.02
CA LEU A 7 -1.04 -15.21 3.13
C LEU A 7 -2.21 -14.42 2.54
N ASP A 8 -3.29 -15.08 2.12
CA ASP A 8 -4.49 -14.40 1.61
C ASP A 8 -5.10 -13.46 2.67
N ASP A 9 -5.21 -13.92 3.93
CA ASP A 9 -5.72 -13.11 5.02
C ASP A 9 -4.78 -11.93 5.35
N ALA A 10 -3.46 -12.15 5.29
CA ALA A 10 -2.48 -11.09 5.44
C ALA A 10 -2.54 -10.05 4.31
N MET A 11 -2.76 -10.49 3.06
CA MET A 11 -2.92 -9.60 1.91
C MET A 11 -4.21 -8.78 1.99
N LYS A 12 -5.33 -9.37 2.43
CA LYS A 12 -6.58 -8.62 2.69
C LYS A 12 -6.38 -7.54 3.74
N SER A 13 -5.65 -7.84 4.81
CA SER A 13 -5.30 -6.85 5.82
C SER A 13 -4.41 -5.75 5.24
N TYR A 14 -3.43 -6.11 4.41
CA TYR A 14 -2.57 -5.14 3.73
C TYR A 14 -3.36 -4.21 2.80
N GLU A 15 -4.31 -4.74 2.01
CA GLU A 15 -5.18 -3.94 1.15
C GLU A 15 -5.96 -2.88 1.94
N LYS A 16 -6.55 -3.24 3.09
CA LYS A 16 -7.24 -2.30 3.98
C LYS A 16 -6.31 -1.22 4.54
N VAL A 17 -5.09 -1.61 4.92
CA VAL A 17 -4.10 -0.62 5.38
C VAL A 17 -3.72 0.31 4.24
N ARG A 18 -3.53 -0.22 3.03
CA ARG A 18 -3.20 0.59 1.86
C ARG A 18 -4.31 1.61 1.54
N GLU A 19 -5.57 1.18 1.57
CA GLU A 19 -6.74 2.07 1.41
C GLU A 19 -6.75 3.18 2.47
N SER A 20 -6.45 2.84 3.72
CA SER A 20 -6.34 3.82 4.82
C SER A 20 -5.19 4.81 4.60
N LEU A 21 -4.03 4.35 4.13
CA LEU A 21 -2.89 5.20 3.79
C LEU A 21 -3.21 6.14 2.61
N THR A 22 -3.97 5.66 1.61
CA THR A 22 -4.48 6.49 0.51
C THR A 22 -5.41 7.58 1.03
N GLY A 23 -6.36 7.26 1.91
CA GLY A 23 -7.24 8.28 2.50
C GLY A 23 -6.47 9.34 3.30
N LEU A 24 -5.44 8.93 4.05
CA LEU A 24 -4.55 9.87 4.74
C LEU A 24 -3.78 10.76 3.76
N TYR A 25 -3.27 10.19 2.68
CA TYR A 25 -2.61 10.92 1.61
C TYR A 25 -3.54 11.99 1.00
N GLU A 26 -4.79 11.62 0.69
CA GLU A 26 -5.79 12.55 0.15
C GLU A 26 -6.10 13.69 1.12
N ILE A 27 -6.30 13.39 2.41
CA ILE A 27 -6.52 14.41 3.44
C ILE A 27 -5.32 15.37 3.50
N ILE A 28 -4.09 14.85 3.51
CA ILE A 28 -2.88 15.67 3.49
C ILE A 28 -2.84 16.55 2.23
N ASN A 29 -3.15 15.98 1.07
CA ASN A 29 -3.09 16.66 -0.21
C ASN A 29 -4.16 17.75 -0.39
N ILE A 30 -5.31 17.61 0.25
CA ILE A 30 -6.35 18.64 0.30
C ILE A 30 -5.96 19.79 1.24
N ASN A 31 -5.32 19.47 2.37
CA ASN A 31 -5.14 20.44 3.47
C ASN A 31 -3.76 21.12 3.49
N LEU A 32 -2.72 20.53 2.89
CA LEU A 32 -1.36 21.06 2.93
C LEU A 32 -0.84 21.36 1.53
N SER A 33 -0.10 22.46 1.40
CA SER A 33 0.61 22.77 0.16
C SER A 33 1.75 21.78 -0.05
N ASN A 34 1.94 21.30 -1.28
CA ASN A 34 3.08 20.45 -1.63
C ASN A 34 4.46 21.11 -1.47
N LYS A 35 4.51 22.44 -1.28
CA LYS A 35 5.73 23.19 -0.94
C LYS A 35 5.96 23.29 0.57
N ASP A 36 4.98 22.89 1.37
CA ASP A 36 5.07 22.90 2.82
C ASP A 36 5.99 21.77 3.30
N PHE A 37 6.84 22.10 4.27
CA PHE A 37 7.66 21.12 4.96
C PHE A 37 6.80 20.01 5.61
N PHE A 38 5.65 20.37 6.21
CA PHE A 38 4.74 19.42 6.83
C PHE A 38 4.13 18.45 5.82
N TYR A 39 3.82 18.91 4.60
CA TYR A 39 3.39 18.02 3.53
C TYR A 39 4.47 16.98 3.24
N LYS A 40 5.70 17.43 2.98
CA LYS A 40 6.81 16.53 2.64
C LYS A 40 7.05 15.48 3.72
N VAL A 41 7.13 15.90 4.99
CA VAL A 41 7.35 14.99 6.12
C VAL A 41 6.18 14.02 6.30
N ALA A 42 4.94 14.48 6.12
CA ALA A 42 3.78 13.61 6.18
C ALA A 42 3.80 12.53 5.08
N ILE A 43 4.14 12.91 3.85
CA ILE A 43 4.31 11.97 2.73
C ILE A 43 5.43 10.97 3.01
N ASP A 44 6.59 11.43 3.50
CA ASP A 44 7.72 10.57 3.82
C ASP A 44 7.35 9.55 4.92
N ASN A 45 6.59 9.98 5.93
CA ASN A 45 6.09 9.09 6.98
C ASN A 45 5.08 8.05 6.45
N LEU A 46 4.17 8.43 5.55
CA LEU A 46 3.24 7.47 4.93
C LEU A 46 3.98 6.42 4.10
N LYS A 47 5.01 6.83 3.35
CA LYS A 47 5.87 5.89 2.60
C LYS A 47 6.59 4.92 3.53
N ALA A 48 7.21 5.44 4.59
CA ALA A 48 7.91 4.61 5.57
C ALA A 48 6.97 3.61 6.26
N LEU A 49 5.73 4.01 6.58
CA LEU A 49 4.72 3.09 7.13
C LEU A 49 4.39 1.96 6.15
N ASN A 50 4.15 2.28 4.87
CA ASN A 50 3.88 1.27 3.86
C ASN A 50 5.05 0.28 3.70
N GLU A 51 6.28 0.78 3.64
CA GLU A 51 7.49 -0.03 3.53
C GLU A 51 7.67 -0.97 4.74
N ASN A 52 7.50 -0.45 5.95
CA ASN A 52 7.60 -1.25 7.17
C ASN A 52 6.56 -2.39 7.21
N ILE A 53 5.33 -2.12 6.77
CA ILE A 53 4.29 -3.15 6.70
C ILE A 53 4.64 -4.22 5.68
N ILE A 54 5.14 -3.83 4.51
CA ILE A 54 5.61 -4.77 3.49
C ILE A 54 6.74 -5.65 4.04
N ASP A 55 7.65 -5.09 4.81
CA ASP A 55 8.75 -5.86 5.40
C ASP A 55 8.27 -6.83 6.48
N ILE A 56 7.28 -6.44 7.30
CA ILE A 56 6.61 -7.36 8.24
C ILE A 56 5.93 -8.53 7.48
N LEU A 57 5.28 -8.24 6.36
CA LEU A 57 4.66 -9.28 5.52
C LEU A 57 5.70 -10.26 4.97
N LYS A 58 6.87 -9.77 4.52
CA LYS A 58 7.98 -10.61 4.02
C LYS A 58 8.66 -11.42 5.11
N GLN A 59 8.62 -10.98 6.38
CA GLN A 59 9.14 -11.75 7.50
C GLN A 59 8.20 -12.90 7.88
N SER A 60 6.89 -12.69 7.74
CA SER A 60 5.86 -13.64 8.16
C SER A 60 5.44 -14.62 7.06
N ASN A 61 5.88 -14.41 5.81
CA ASN A 61 5.50 -15.19 4.63
C ASN A 61 6.69 -15.35 3.68
N THR A 62 6.60 -16.23 2.69
CA THR A 62 7.67 -16.35 1.68
C THR A 62 7.83 -15.03 0.92
N PRO A 63 9.02 -14.39 0.91
CA PRO A 63 9.20 -13.08 0.26
C PRO A 63 8.84 -13.07 -1.23
N ARG A 64 9.00 -14.21 -1.91
CA ARG A 64 8.61 -14.38 -3.31
C ARG A 64 7.10 -14.24 -3.50
N GLU A 65 6.31 -14.89 -2.65
CA GLU A 65 4.85 -14.90 -2.75
C GLU A 65 4.28 -13.51 -2.46
N VAL A 66 4.79 -12.84 -1.42
CA VAL A 66 4.45 -11.45 -1.11
C VAL A 66 4.74 -10.53 -2.31
N ARG A 67 5.94 -10.63 -2.92
CA ARG A 67 6.26 -9.83 -4.12
C ARG A 67 5.33 -10.12 -5.30
N MET A 68 4.91 -11.37 -5.50
CA MET A 68 3.96 -11.70 -6.57
C MET A 68 2.59 -11.08 -6.31
N ARG A 69 2.10 -11.11 -5.08
CA ARG A 69 0.81 -10.50 -4.70
C ARG A 69 0.86 -8.97 -4.81
N LEU A 70 1.93 -8.34 -4.36
CA LEU A 70 2.13 -6.89 -4.52
C LEU A 70 2.16 -6.46 -6.00
N ARG A 71 2.83 -7.23 -6.86
CA ARG A 71 2.84 -6.97 -8.31
C ARG A 71 1.45 -7.11 -8.92
N LYS A 72 0.68 -8.11 -8.49
CA LYS A 72 -0.68 -8.31 -8.95
C LYS A 72 -1.54 -7.08 -8.61
N LEU A 73 -1.50 -6.63 -7.35
CA LEU A 73 -2.21 -5.43 -6.91
C LEU A 73 -1.85 -4.20 -7.76
N HIS A 74 -0.55 -3.96 -7.96
CA HIS A 74 -0.09 -2.82 -8.76
C HIS A 74 -0.56 -2.88 -10.22
N ASN A 75 -0.54 -4.07 -10.83
CA ASN A 75 -1.03 -4.24 -12.20
C ASN A 75 -2.55 -4.03 -12.27
N ASP A 76 -3.31 -4.54 -11.29
CA ASP A 76 -4.75 -4.36 -11.20
C ASP A 76 -5.12 -2.87 -11.10
N GLU A 77 -4.33 -2.06 -10.38
CA GLU A 77 -4.48 -0.59 -10.30
C GLU A 77 -4.19 0.09 -11.64
N ILE A 78 -3.05 -0.21 -12.26
CA ILE A 78 -2.67 0.35 -13.56
C ILE A 78 -3.77 0.04 -14.60
N ASP A 79 -4.27 -1.19 -14.59
CA ASP A 79 -5.30 -1.60 -15.52
C ASP A 79 -6.64 -0.92 -15.19
N ALA A 80 -6.98 -0.70 -13.92
CA ALA A 80 -8.14 0.11 -13.54
C ALA A 80 -8.03 1.56 -14.04
N GLU A 81 -6.88 2.23 -13.87
CA GLU A 81 -6.64 3.59 -14.37
C GLU A 81 -6.75 3.68 -15.90
N LYS A 82 -6.26 2.67 -16.64
CA LYS A 82 -6.38 2.64 -18.11
C LYS A 82 -7.83 2.54 -18.59
N HIS A 83 -8.65 1.76 -17.89
CA HIS A 83 -10.04 1.50 -18.32
C HIS A 83 -11.04 2.52 -17.75
N PHE A 84 -10.72 3.12 -16.60
CA PHE A 84 -11.52 4.12 -15.92
C PHE A 84 -10.65 5.31 -15.48
N PRO A 85 -10.14 6.10 -16.44
CA PRO A 85 -9.40 7.31 -16.09
C PRO A 85 -10.35 8.29 -15.39
N LEU A 86 -10.02 8.65 -14.15
CA LEU A 86 -10.68 9.72 -13.40
C LEU A 86 -10.27 11.10 -13.93
#